data_AF-A0A150AP20-F1
#
_entry.id   AF-A0A150AP20-F1
#
_cell.length_a   1.000
_cell.length_b   1.000
_cell.length_c   1.000
_cell.angle_alpha   90.00
_cell.angle_beta   90.00
_cell.angle_gamma   90.00
#
_symmetry.space_group_name_H-M   'P 1'
#
loop_
_entity.id
_entity.type
_entity.pdbx_description
1 polymer ?
#
loop_
_entity_poly.entity_id
_entity_poly.type
_entity_poly.pdbx_seq_one_letter_code
_entity_poly.pdbx_strand_id
1 'polypeptide(L)'
;MNFSGYSNSENGEMVFKVIYLPEFTPDSSEIYLASSLNEWSPNDERFRLKRSHDGYYYLKIPKIKEPFQYKFTRGSWATVEANENGNLKGNRYYDPESPSLIEVQIYSWQDLADEMDQRIQLIVTELPKETPYDASLFVVGDFNNWKPLDLESKMVKHADGFYYLTLPKDLKKFEYKITRGSWGSVEGRDNGRAIPNRVYDVEKDGWKKTIKISSWEDLSGSTTTPYMFLLLLGAFQGLLLIFSIFGIQENNRRANVVLAVLILFTSIALMSRVAMYYRDIFQLFPKIYLIPEMILLIYGPLFFIYIKQLTESESKSKEIFFRLIPFGIQVLCYLPMFALSNDEFEHGVLNLHYSLFFNIVGGVGLAFSAYYWWKCKLFLNYQHQHSMNILSEERNINYLNGVMLVYATCLIIWFLMYIVGAGAMIFNYDPQDIINMLTDTLWLIIACISFIMGYYAMNQPEILRVAEEEELKKIVEATVEVEVEEKAQQGLTDEQLQLKEKLAQEMNEHKLYTNSRLTLPELAHHLKTSTHDISKVINDGYQKNFYDFINGYRINAFIEEVNNDKQQELTYLGHAYNVGFNSKTAFNRAFKKEKLKTPTQYFSASKSLV
;
A
#
# COMPACT_ATOMS: atom_id res chain seq x y z
N MET A 1 29.08 46.74 3.89
CA MET A 1 29.94 47.61 4.71
C MET A 1 29.13 48.09 5.91
N ASN A 2 29.77 48.06 7.09
CA ASN A 2 29.24 48.16 8.45
C ASN A 2 28.14 49.21 8.74
N PHE A 3 27.03 48.76 9.33
CA PHE A 3 26.17 49.59 10.18
C PHE A 3 26.44 49.24 11.65
N SER A 4 27.53 49.79 12.18
CA SER A 4 27.81 49.87 13.62
C SER A 4 28.13 51.34 13.91
N GLY A 5 27.09 52.13 14.18
CA GLY A 5 27.24 53.59 14.30
C GLY A 5 25.95 54.34 14.58
N TYR A 6 25.12 53.84 15.50
CA TYR A 6 24.14 54.66 16.21
C TYR A 6 24.08 54.20 17.68
N SER A 7 25.25 54.18 18.33
CA SER A 7 25.35 54.24 19.78
C SER A 7 25.95 55.60 20.11
N ASN A 8 25.06 56.59 20.26
CA ASN A 8 25.22 57.79 21.10
C ASN A 8 24.03 58.72 20.80
N SER A 9 22.88 58.47 21.44
CA SER A 9 21.94 59.56 21.68
C SER A 9 22.46 60.36 22.86
N GLU A 10 23.43 61.24 22.60
CA GLU A 10 23.84 62.29 23.53
C GLU A 10 22.86 63.47 23.57
N ASN A 11 21.74 63.39 22.85
CA ASN A 11 20.63 64.33 23.00
C ASN A 11 19.37 63.51 23.29
N GLY A 12 18.62 63.93 24.32
CA GLY A 12 17.38 63.30 24.79
C GLY A 12 16.26 63.36 23.75
N GLU A 13 16.45 62.71 22.61
CA GLU A 13 15.55 62.62 21.47
C GLU A 13 15.17 61.14 21.24
N MET A 14 13.95 60.95 20.75
CA MET A 14 13.42 59.68 20.26
C MET A 14 13.08 59.82 18.78
N VAL A 15 13.19 58.71 18.04
CA VAL A 15 13.02 58.65 16.59
C VAL A 15 11.95 57.63 16.24
N PHE A 16 10.87 58.07 15.61
CA PHE A 16 9.96 57.19 14.90
C PHE A 16 10.51 56.93 13.51
N LYS A 17 10.70 55.68 13.12
CA LYS A 17 11.16 55.26 11.79
C LYS A 17 10.11 54.35 11.16
N VAL A 18 9.52 54.79 10.06
CA VAL A 18 8.59 53.94 9.30
C VAL A 18 9.40 52.96 8.47
N ILE A 19 9.35 51.68 8.85
CA ILE A 19 10.06 50.58 8.18
C ILE A 19 9.23 49.89 7.11
N TYR A 20 7.91 50.11 7.13
CA TYR A 20 6.99 49.63 6.11
C TYR A 20 5.89 50.67 5.88
N LEU A 21 5.68 51.02 4.61
CA LEU A 21 4.66 51.92 4.11
C LEU A 21 3.95 51.19 2.96
N PRO A 22 2.61 51.19 2.88
CA PRO A 22 1.93 50.46 1.82
C PRO A 22 2.22 51.13 0.46
N GLU A 23 2.47 50.32 -0.57
CA GLU A 23 2.87 50.81 -1.91
C GLU A 23 1.82 51.69 -2.58
N PHE A 24 0.53 51.52 -2.23
CA PHE A 24 -0.56 52.39 -2.70
C PHE A 24 -0.61 53.74 -1.97
N THR A 25 0.35 54.03 -1.10
CA THR A 25 0.49 55.38 -0.54
C THR A 25 0.94 56.32 -1.67
N PRO A 26 0.16 57.36 -2.02
CA PRO A 26 0.56 58.31 -3.04
C PRO A 26 1.94 58.91 -2.75
N ASP A 27 2.82 59.01 -3.75
CA ASP A 27 4.20 59.48 -3.59
C ASP A 27 4.31 60.90 -3.02
N SER A 28 3.28 61.73 -3.23
CA SER A 28 3.17 63.08 -2.69
C SER A 28 2.62 63.13 -1.26
N SER A 29 2.37 61.99 -0.62
CA SER A 29 1.78 61.93 0.71
C SER A 29 2.76 62.42 1.76
N GLU A 30 2.32 63.41 2.52
CA GLU A 30 2.96 63.82 3.75
C GLU A 30 2.40 62.97 4.89
N ILE A 31 3.27 62.45 5.76
CA ILE A 31 2.88 61.60 6.88
C ILE A 31 3.08 62.37 8.17
N TYR A 32 2.08 62.34 9.05
CA TYR A 32 2.05 63.08 10.31
C TYR A 32 1.84 62.13 11.48
N LEU A 33 2.43 62.46 12.63
CA LEU A 33 2.11 61.81 13.91
C LEU A 33 1.07 62.64 14.67
N ALA A 34 -0.13 62.09 14.85
CA ALA A 34 -1.16 62.65 15.71
C ALA A 34 -1.12 61.97 17.08
N SER A 35 -1.04 62.73 18.17
CA SER A 35 -0.89 62.21 19.53
C SER A 35 -1.42 63.19 20.56
N SER A 36 -1.44 62.80 21.84
CA SER A 36 -1.72 63.74 22.92
C SER A 36 -0.69 64.89 23.02
N LEU A 37 0.51 64.75 22.43
CA LEU A 37 1.55 65.80 22.44
C LEU A 37 1.24 66.98 21.51
N ASN A 38 0.38 66.76 20.51
CA ASN A 38 -0.04 67.77 19.55
C ASN A 38 -1.56 67.93 19.51
N GLU A 39 -2.22 67.63 20.64
CA GLU A 39 -3.67 67.74 20.80
C GLU A 39 -4.47 66.96 19.74
N TRP A 40 -3.92 65.81 19.30
CA TRP A 40 -4.51 64.97 18.27
C TRP A 40 -4.73 65.68 16.92
N SER A 41 -3.89 66.67 16.62
CA SER A 41 -3.91 67.35 15.32
C SER A 41 -3.33 66.44 14.21
N PRO A 42 -4.10 66.08 13.16
CA PRO A 42 -3.66 65.16 12.11
C PRO A 42 -2.70 65.79 11.09
N ASN A 43 -2.51 67.11 11.10
CA ASN A 43 -1.70 67.84 10.14
C ASN A 43 -0.75 68.86 10.79
N ASP A 44 -0.33 68.62 12.04
CA ASP A 44 0.64 69.49 12.70
C ASP A 44 2.02 69.35 12.04
N GLU A 45 2.46 70.42 11.37
CA GLU A 45 3.76 70.54 10.71
C GLU A 45 4.95 70.23 11.62
N ARG A 46 4.84 70.45 12.93
CA ARG A 46 5.89 70.12 13.91
C ARG A 46 6.08 68.60 14.05
N PHE A 47 5.06 67.82 13.72
CA PHE A 47 5.02 66.36 13.80
C PHE A 47 4.96 65.70 12.42
N ARG A 48 5.28 66.42 11.35
CA ARG A 48 5.44 65.86 10.00
C ARG A 48 6.71 65.02 9.91
N LEU A 49 6.58 63.78 9.44
CA LEU A 49 7.71 62.89 9.18
C LEU A 49 8.50 63.42 7.99
N LYS A 50 9.82 63.41 8.12
CA LYS A 50 10.78 63.75 7.06
C LYS A 50 11.15 62.49 6.29
N ARG A 51 11.31 62.61 4.96
CA ARG A 51 11.81 61.54 4.11
C ARG A 51 13.34 61.57 4.08
N SER A 52 13.98 60.45 4.35
CA SER A 52 15.44 60.27 4.28
C SER A 52 15.91 60.12 2.83
N HIS A 53 17.22 60.29 2.60
CA HIS A 53 17.85 60.06 1.29
C HIS A 53 17.71 58.59 0.83
N ASP A 54 17.67 57.65 1.79
CA ASP A 54 17.46 56.21 1.56
C ASP A 54 15.95 55.83 1.46
N GLY A 55 15.06 56.81 1.31
CA GLY A 55 13.65 56.60 0.98
C GLY A 55 12.69 56.37 2.14
N TYR A 56 13.16 56.13 3.36
CA TYR A 56 12.30 55.90 4.53
C TYR A 56 11.81 57.20 5.22
N TYR A 57 10.66 57.14 5.89
CA TYR A 57 10.11 58.26 6.66
C TYR A 57 10.53 58.20 8.13
N TYR A 58 10.85 59.34 8.72
CA TYR A 58 11.20 59.43 10.13
C TYR A 58 10.78 60.74 10.79
N LEU A 59 10.53 60.72 12.10
CA LEU A 59 10.29 61.90 12.92
C LEU A 59 11.17 61.84 14.16
N LYS A 60 11.86 62.94 14.46
CA LYS A 60 12.64 63.12 15.70
C LYS A 60 11.90 64.07 16.62
N ILE A 61 11.67 63.66 17.87
CA ILE A 61 11.08 64.50 18.92
C ILE A 61 11.87 64.33 20.23
N PRO A 62 11.79 65.26 21.19
CA PRO A 62 12.36 65.07 22.51
C PRO A 62 11.81 63.80 23.17
N LYS A 63 12.65 63.05 23.89
CA LYS A 63 12.25 61.86 24.63
C LYS A 63 11.28 62.25 25.73
N ILE A 64 10.08 61.69 25.68
CA ILE A 64 9.00 61.98 26.63
C ILE A 64 9.09 60.97 27.78
N LYS A 65 9.00 61.46 29.02
CA LYS A 65 9.07 60.62 30.23
C LYS A 65 7.72 60.03 30.64
N GLU A 66 6.63 60.52 30.05
CA GLU A 66 5.27 60.07 30.30
C GLU A 66 4.75 59.27 29.11
N PRO A 67 3.96 58.21 29.35
CA PRO A 67 3.36 57.46 28.27
C PRO A 67 2.35 58.31 27.50
N PHE A 68 2.26 58.09 26.19
CA PHE A 68 1.28 58.76 25.36
C PHE A 68 0.73 57.84 24.28
N GLN A 69 -0.43 58.20 23.75
CA GLN A 69 -1.04 57.52 22.62
C GLN A 69 -0.80 58.29 21.33
N TYR A 70 -0.66 57.56 20.23
CA TYR A 70 -0.41 58.16 18.92
C TYR A 70 -0.98 57.35 17.77
N LYS A 71 -1.11 58.00 16.62
CA LYS A 71 -1.46 57.42 15.33
C LYS A 71 -0.75 58.15 14.20
N PHE A 72 -0.66 57.50 13.05
CA PHE A 72 -0.20 58.13 11.81
C PHE A 72 -1.37 58.52 10.91
N THR A 73 -1.25 59.66 10.24
CA THR A 73 -2.24 60.14 9.24
C THR A 73 -1.52 60.77 8.05
N ARG A 74 -2.25 61.01 6.96
CA ARG A 74 -1.78 61.79 5.81
C ARG A 74 -2.37 63.21 5.77
N GLY A 75 -2.53 63.83 6.94
CA GLY A 75 -3.01 65.21 7.08
C GLY A 75 -4.50 65.36 7.43
N SER A 76 -5.24 64.24 7.50
CA SER A 76 -6.65 64.23 7.90
C SER A 76 -7.01 62.92 8.61
N TRP A 77 -8.02 62.97 9.48
CA TRP A 77 -8.59 61.78 10.11
C TRP A 77 -9.24 60.81 9.13
N ALA A 78 -9.70 61.28 7.97
CA ALA A 78 -10.15 60.39 6.90
C ALA A 78 -9.01 59.54 6.32
N THR A 79 -7.77 60.01 6.45
CA THR A 79 -6.55 59.39 5.92
C THR A 79 -5.68 58.76 7.01
N VAL A 80 -6.30 58.40 8.14
CA VAL A 80 -5.61 57.78 9.28
C VAL A 80 -5.17 56.35 8.94
N GLU A 81 -4.11 55.88 9.58
CA GLU A 81 -3.70 54.48 9.49
C GLU A 81 -4.83 53.52 9.86
N ALA A 82 -4.94 52.45 9.09
CA ALA A 82 -5.87 51.35 9.30
C ALA A 82 -5.11 50.07 9.69
N ASN A 83 -5.84 49.07 10.16
CA ASN A 83 -5.28 47.76 10.42
C ASN A 83 -5.06 46.98 9.10
N GLU A 84 -4.54 45.77 9.21
CA GLU A 84 -4.28 44.87 8.08
C GLU A 84 -5.53 44.48 7.24
N ASN A 85 -6.73 44.83 7.70
CA ASN A 85 -7.99 44.57 7.01
C ASN A 85 -8.67 45.86 6.55
N GLY A 86 -7.93 46.98 6.45
CA GLY A 86 -8.47 48.29 6.07
C GLY A 86 -9.42 48.93 7.11
N ASN A 87 -9.66 48.27 8.25
CA ASN A 87 -10.54 48.77 9.30
C ASN A 87 -9.82 49.74 10.25
N LEU A 88 -10.60 50.55 10.98
CA LEU A 88 -10.06 51.51 11.94
C LEU A 88 -9.16 50.80 12.97
N LYS A 89 -7.88 51.16 12.97
CA LYS A 89 -6.90 50.66 13.95
C LYS A 89 -7.11 51.35 15.30
N GLY A 90 -6.91 50.64 16.41
CA GLY A 90 -6.81 51.28 17.73
C GLY A 90 -5.60 52.23 17.84
N ASN A 91 -5.58 53.10 18.85
CA ASN A 91 -4.44 53.98 19.13
C ASN A 91 -3.19 53.14 19.44
N ARG A 92 -2.02 53.57 18.94
CA ARG A 92 -0.73 53.03 19.38
C ARG A 92 -0.38 53.64 20.73
N TYR A 93 0.44 52.94 21.51
CA TYR A 93 0.89 53.38 22.82
C TYR A 93 2.42 53.48 22.84
N TYR A 94 2.93 54.59 23.36
CA TYR A 94 4.33 54.79 23.65
C TYR A 94 4.59 54.55 25.14
N ASP A 95 5.53 53.66 25.43
CA ASP A 95 6.06 53.43 26.77
C ASP A 95 7.38 54.19 26.94
N PRO A 96 7.56 55.03 27.99
CA PRO A 96 8.81 55.74 28.28
C PRO A 96 10.07 54.85 28.38
N GLU A 97 9.90 53.58 28.73
CA GLU A 97 10.99 52.58 28.78
C GLU A 97 11.38 52.04 27.39
N SER A 98 10.63 52.41 26.34
CA SER A 98 10.93 52.01 24.96
C SER A 98 12.29 52.55 24.49
N PRO A 99 12.99 51.83 23.59
CA PRO A 99 14.22 52.30 22.98
C PRO A 99 14.01 53.65 22.28
N SER A 100 15.07 54.46 22.18
CA SER A 100 15.02 55.76 21.51
C SER A 100 14.71 55.65 20.01
N LEU A 101 14.80 54.46 19.41
CA LEU A 101 14.35 54.18 18.04
C LEU A 101 13.09 53.33 18.10
N ILE A 102 12.00 53.84 17.55
CA ILE A 102 10.71 53.14 17.41
C ILE A 102 10.48 52.84 15.94
N GLU A 103 10.50 51.57 15.59
CA GLU A 103 10.19 51.11 14.24
C GLU A 103 8.69 50.92 14.07
N VAL A 104 8.14 51.50 13.00
CA VAL A 104 6.70 51.58 12.74
C VAL A 104 6.39 50.93 11.39
N GLN A 105 5.37 50.08 11.40
CA GLN A 105 4.76 49.53 10.19
C GLN A 105 3.36 50.11 10.03
N ILE A 106 3.10 50.78 8.91
CA ILE A 106 1.77 51.26 8.54
C ILE A 106 1.23 50.27 7.51
N TYR A 107 0.18 49.54 7.85
CA TYR A 107 -0.34 48.48 6.97
C TYR A 107 -1.25 49.02 5.86
N SER A 108 -2.01 50.07 6.17
CA SER A 108 -3.02 50.64 5.29
C SER A 108 -3.45 52.03 5.74
N TRP A 109 -4.24 52.68 4.90
CA TRP A 109 -4.90 53.95 5.18
C TRP A 109 -6.41 53.75 5.10
N GLN A 110 -7.17 54.39 5.99
CA GLN A 110 -8.61 54.21 6.07
C GLN A 110 -9.33 54.58 4.76
N ASP A 111 -8.88 55.62 4.07
CA ASP A 111 -9.42 56.06 2.78
C ASP A 111 -8.95 55.22 1.58
N LEU A 112 -7.90 54.42 1.77
CA LEU A 112 -7.36 53.50 0.76
C LEU A 112 -7.56 52.04 1.18
N ALA A 113 -8.47 51.77 2.11
CA ALA A 113 -8.82 50.42 2.54
C ALA A 113 -9.34 49.58 1.37
N ASP A 114 -10.11 50.19 0.47
CA ASP A 114 -10.64 49.55 -0.73
C ASP A 114 -9.52 49.10 -1.71
N GLU A 115 -8.35 49.74 -1.67
CA GLU A 115 -7.17 49.33 -2.45
C GLU A 115 -6.53 48.05 -1.89
N MET A 116 -6.76 47.72 -0.61
CA MET A 116 -6.37 46.43 -0.02
C MET A 116 -7.34 45.32 -0.39
N ASP A 117 -8.66 45.59 -0.37
CA ASP A 117 -9.69 44.67 -0.86
C ASP A 117 -9.57 44.44 -2.38
N GLN A 118 -8.65 45.14 -3.04
CA GLN A 118 -8.22 44.93 -4.42
C GLN A 118 -6.87 44.18 -4.57
N ARG A 119 -6.40 43.46 -3.55
CA ARG A 119 -5.21 42.61 -3.67
C ARG A 119 -5.37 41.28 -2.93
N ILE A 120 -4.65 40.27 -3.41
CA ILE A 120 -4.59 38.95 -2.79
C ILE A 120 -3.32 38.87 -1.94
N GLN A 121 -3.45 38.44 -0.68
CA GLN A 121 -2.34 38.31 0.25
C GLN A 121 -2.04 36.84 0.57
N LEU A 122 -0.83 36.40 0.24
CA LEU A 122 -0.30 35.10 0.62
C LEU A 122 0.66 35.26 1.80
N ILE A 123 0.44 34.50 2.87
CA ILE A 123 1.22 34.59 4.11
C ILE A 123 1.77 33.23 4.49
N VAL A 124 3.09 33.10 4.56
CA VAL A 124 3.73 31.91 5.14
C VAL A 124 3.94 32.16 6.63
N THR A 125 3.21 31.40 7.45
CA THR A 125 3.24 31.52 8.92
C THR A 125 4.09 30.48 9.60
N GLU A 126 4.40 29.37 8.92
CA GLU A 126 5.15 28.25 9.49
C GLU A 126 6.17 27.73 8.48
N LEU A 127 7.40 27.56 8.94
CA LEU A 127 8.53 27.08 8.17
C LEU A 127 9.16 25.85 8.83
N PRO A 128 9.71 24.91 8.04
CA PRO A 128 10.48 23.78 8.55
C PRO A 128 11.70 24.27 9.35
N LYS A 129 12.10 23.51 10.38
CA LYS A 129 13.26 23.87 11.23
C LYS A 129 14.57 23.94 10.46
N GLU A 130 14.65 23.20 9.36
CA GLU A 130 15.79 23.06 8.48
C GLU A 130 15.95 24.27 7.54
N THR A 131 14.96 25.18 7.50
CA THR A 131 15.00 26.36 6.62
C THR A 131 16.20 27.26 6.98
N PRO A 132 17.10 27.56 6.02
CA PRO A 132 18.19 28.49 6.26
C PRO A 132 17.66 29.84 6.73
N TYR A 133 18.34 30.46 7.71
CA TYR A 133 17.88 31.71 8.33
C TYR A 133 17.74 32.87 7.33
N ASP A 134 18.58 32.87 6.30
CA ASP A 134 18.67 33.84 5.21
C ASP A 134 17.91 33.42 3.94
N ALA A 135 17.13 32.33 4.00
CA ALA A 135 16.37 31.84 2.85
C ALA A 135 15.40 32.91 2.34
N SER A 136 15.51 33.23 1.04
CA SER A 136 14.48 33.99 0.33
C SER A 136 13.39 33.03 -0.13
N LEU A 137 12.13 33.40 0.07
CA LEU A 137 10.99 32.64 -0.41
C LEU A 137 10.41 33.30 -1.66
N PHE A 138 9.95 32.48 -2.60
CA PHE A 138 9.32 32.92 -3.84
C PHE A 138 8.05 32.11 -4.06
N VAL A 139 7.00 32.77 -4.53
CA VAL A 139 5.80 32.09 -4.99
C VAL A 139 5.89 31.91 -6.51
N VAL A 140 5.69 30.70 -6.98
CA VAL A 140 5.80 30.34 -8.40
C VAL A 140 4.46 29.76 -8.82
N GLY A 141 3.85 30.27 -9.89
CA GLY A 141 2.50 29.86 -10.28
C GLY A 141 2.06 30.40 -11.64
N ASP A 142 0.78 30.25 -11.94
CA ASP A 142 0.22 30.64 -13.25
C ASP A 142 0.48 32.12 -13.57
N PHE A 143 0.38 32.97 -12.55
CA PHE A 143 0.56 34.42 -12.67
C PHE A 143 1.98 34.86 -13.05
N ASN A 144 2.98 33.98 -12.90
CA ASN A 144 4.36 34.25 -13.31
C ASN A 144 4.91 33.21 -14.30
N ASN A 145 4.01 32.49 -14.99
CA ASN A 145 4.36 31.42 -15.94
C ASN A 145 5.27 30.35 -15.33
N TRP A 146 5.04 30.01 -14.06
CA TRP A 146 5.80 28.97 -13.37
C TRP A 146 7.31 29.21 -13.34
N LYS A 147 7.74 30.47 -13.38
CA LYS A 147 9.16 30.86 -13.39
C LYS A 147 9.69 31.00 -11.95
N PRO A 148 10.65 30.16 -11.53
CA PRO A 148 11.33 30.34 -10.24
C PRO A 148 12.25 31.57 -10.26
N LEU A 149 12.59 32.06 -9.06
CA LEU A 149 13.49 33.20 -8.87
C LEU A 149 12.98 34.51 -9.50
N ASP A 150 11.67 34.64 -9.65
CA ASP A 150 11.05 35.87 -10.12
C ASP A 150 11.02 36.92 -8.99
N LEU A 151 11.61 38.10 -9.24
CA LEU A 151 11.74 39.13 -8.21
C LEU A 151 10.40 39.74 -7.82
N GLU A 152 9.43 39.76 -8.74
CA GLU A 152 8.08 40.27 -8.48
C GLU A 152 7.26 39.30 -7.60
N SER A 153 7.62 38.02 -7.56
CA SER A 153 6.98 37.01 -6.72
C SER A 153 7.78 36.66 -5.46
N LYS A 154 8.82 37.44 -5.15
CA LYS A 154 9.61 37.30 -3.93
C LYS A 154 8.80 37.71 -2.72
N MET A 155 8.73 36.83 -1.72
CA MET A 155 8.08 37.15 -0.46
C MET A 155 8.97 38.03 0.42
N VAL A 156 8.37 38.98 1.12
CA VAL A 156 9.03 39.87 2.06
C VAL A 156 8.86 39.31 3.47
N LYS A 157 9.96 39.18 4.22
CA LYS A 157 9.94 38.79 5.63
C LYS A 157 9.59 40.00 6.50
N HIS A 158 8.57 39.88 7.33
CA HIS A 158 8.13 40.93 8.25
C HIS A 158 8.68 40.71 9.67
N ALA A 159 8.51 41.73 10.52
CA ALA A 159 9.01 41.74 11.91
C ALA A 159 8.31 40.72 12.83
N ASP A 160 7.12 40.25 12.45
CA ASP A 160 6.41 39.14 13.10
C ASP A 160 7.02 37.75 12.79
N GLY A 161 8.00 37.69 11.88
CA GLY A 161 8.65 36.46 11.44
C GLY A 161 7.95 35.76 10.28
N PHE A 162 6.82 36.27 9.79
CA PHE A 162 6.08 35.71 8.66
C PHE A 162 6.57 36.30 7.33
N TYR A 163 6.29 35.58 6.24
CA TYR A 163 6.61 36.03 4.88
C TYR A 163 5.33 36.39 4.15
N TYR A 164 5.34 37.53 3.46
CA TYR A 164 4.19 38.12 2.79
C TYR A 164 4.47 38.27 1.29
N LEU A 165 3.48 37.94 0.47
CA LEU A 165 3.42 38.34 -0.93
C LEU A 165 2.04 38.90 -1.23
N THR A 166 2.02 39.97 -2.02
CA THR A 166 0.80 40.62 -2.47
C THR A 166 0.69 40.49 -3.99
N LEU A 167 -0.42 39.93 -4.46
CA LEU A 167 -0.72 39.70 -5.87
C LEU A 167 -1.89 40.60 -6.34
N PRO A 168 -1.97 40.92 -7.66
CA PRO A 168 -3.09 41.67 -8.23
C PRO A 168 -4.44 40.95 -8.08
N LYS A 169 -5.56 41.66 -7.89
CA LYS A 169 -6.93 41.09 -7.76
C LYS A 169 -7.42 40.32 -8.98
N ASP A 170 -6.87 40.61 -10.14
CA ASP A 170 -7.33 40.04 -11.42
C ASP A 170 -7.27 38.49 -11.43
N LEU A 171 -6.47 37.92 -10.52
CA LEU A 171 -6.38 36.49 -10.28
C LEU A 171 -7.61 35.98 -9.52
N LYS A 172 -8.58 35.44 -10.25
CA LYS A 172 -9.77 34.81 -9.64
C LYS A 172 -9.45 33.46 -9.01
N LYS A 173 -8.69 32.66 -9.73
CA LYS A 173 -8.25 31.32 -9.35
C LYS A 173 -6.89 31.06 -9.98
N PHE A 174 -5.95 30.54 -9.22
CA PHE A 174 -4.61 30.26 -9.70
C PHE A 174 -3.97 29.10 -8.93
N GLU A 175 -3.05 28.44 -9.61
CA GLU A 175 -2.17 27.44 -9.05
C GLU A 175 -0.80 28.03 -8.72
N TYR A 176 -0.20 27.55 -7.62
CA TYR A 176 1.12 28.00 -7.18
C TYR A 176 1.84 26.99 -6.29
N LYS A 177 3.13 27.25 -6.10
CA LYS A 177 4.04 26.57 -5.17
C LYS A 177 4.99 27.58 -4.54
N ILE A 178 5.55 27.23 -3.39
CA ILE A 178 6.60 28.02 -2.73
C ILE A 178 7.95 27.38 -2.94
N THR A 179 8.94 28.19 -3.33
CA THR A 179 10.33 27.76 -3.51
C THR A 179 11.29 28.66 -2.74
N ARG A 180 12.53 28.20 -2.56
CA ARG A 180 13.66 29.04 -2.13
C ARG A 180 14.51 29.55 -3.29
N GLY A 181 13.91 29.70 -4.48
CA GLY A 181 14.56 30.26 -5.67
C GLY A 181 14.86 29.25 -6.79
N SER A 182 14.60 27.97 -6.57
CA SER A 182 14.67 26.95 -7.63
C SER A 182 13.66 25.84 -7.39
N TRP A 183 13.34 25.09 -8.46
CA TRP A 183 12.58 23.84 -8.36
C TRP A 183 13.25 22.82 -7.44
N GLY A 184 14.59 22.82 -7.36
CA GLY A 184 15.37 22.05 -6.37
C GLY A 184 14.91 22.30 -4.93
N SER A 185 14.53 23.54 -4.63
CA SER A 185 14.20 24.01 -3.28
C SER A 185 12.70 24.25 -3.06
N VAL A 186 11.84 23.53 -3.78
CA VAL A 186 10.38 23.65 -3.67
C VAL A 186 9.87 23.00 -2.39
N GLU A 187 8.73 23.49 -1.91
CA GLU A 187 8.03 22.90 -0.77
C GLU A 187 7.61 21.44 -1.02
N GLY A 188 7.68 20.62 0.03
CA GLY A 188 7.28 19.22 0.02
C GLY A 188 6.48 18.82 1.26
N ARG A 189 6.07 17.54 1.29
CA ARG A 189 5.42 16.89 2.46
C ARG A 189 6.40 16.71 3.60
N ASP A 190 5.94 16.37 4.80
CA ASP A 190 6.80 16.13 5.98
C ASP A 190 7.97 15.13 5.73
N ASN A 191 7.82 14.24 4.76
CA ASN A 191 8.82 13.25 4.35
C ASN A 191 9.63 13.64 3.10
N GLY A 192 9.54 14.89 2.66
CA GLY A 192 10.29 15.42 1.52
C GLY A 192 9.71 15.19 0.14
N ARG A 193 8.57 14.50 0.05
CA ARG A 193 7.93 14.21 -1.24
C ARG A 193 7.33 15.48 -1.84
N ALA A 194 7.28 15.51 -3.16
CA ALA A 194 6.52 16.51 -3.90
C ALA A 194 5.06 16.54 -3.43
N ILE A 195 4.54 17.75 -3.25
CA ILE A 195 3.10 18.00 -3.13
C ILE A 195 2.53 18.37 -4.52
N PRO A 196 1.23 18.21 -4.76
CA PRO A 196 0.58 18.83 -5.92
C PRO A 196 0.73 20.35 -5.91
N ASN A 197 0.37 21.01 -7.01
CA ASN A 197 0.21 22.46 -7.02
C ASN A 197 -0.85 22.88 -5.98
N ARG A 198 -0.59 23.96 -5.25
CA ARG A 198 -1.61 24.58 -4.39
C ARG A 198 -2.58 25.31 -5.30
N VAL A 199 -3.88 25.05 -5.14
CA VAL A 199 -4.93 25.81 -5.82
C VAL A 199 -5.46 26.84 -4.85
N TYR A 200 -5.53 28.11 -5.25
CA TYR A 200 -6.24 29.14 -4.51
C TYR A 200 -7.37 29.73 -5.34
N ASP A 201 -8.55 29.72 -4.75
CA ASP A 201 -9.78 30.25 -5.33
C ASP A 201 -10.20 31.45 -4.49
N VAL A 202 -9.93 32.65 -5.01
CA VAL A 202 -10.10 33.92 -4.29
C VAL A 202 -11.59 34.22 -4.07
N GLU A 203 -12.44 33.81 -5.02
CA GLU A 203 -13.89 34.01 -4.90
C GLU A 203 -14.48 33.15 -3.77
N LYS A 204 -13.90 31.97 -3.51
CA LYS A 204 -14.35 31.05 -2.45
C LYS A 204 -13.68 31.30 -1.10
N ASP A 205 -12.37 31.51 -1.09
CA ASP A 205 -11.53 31.52 0.12
C ASP A 205 -11.22 32.94 0.63
N GLY A 206 -11.66 33.99 -0.08
CA GLY A 206 -11.40 35.39 0.24
C GLY A 206 -10.07 35.90 -0.30
N TRP A 207 -9.62 37.06 0.18
CA TRP A 207 -8.41 37.73 -0.32
C TRP A 207 -7.13 37.37 0.45
N LYS A 208 -7.22 36.67 1.59
CA LYS A 208 -6.08 36.34 2.46
C LYS A 208 -5.91 34.82 2.58
N LYS A 209 -4.71 34.31 2.27
CA LYS A 209 -4.36 32.88 2.40
C LYS A 209 -3.16 32.69 3.33
N THR A 210 -3.37 31.91 4.37
CA THR A 210 -2.30 31.43 5.24
C THR A 210 -1.73 30.10 4.74
N ILE A 211 -0.41 30.00 4.73
CA ILE A 211 0.35 28.88 4.18
C ILE A 211 1.31 28.37 5.27
N LYS A 212 1.34 27.04 5.39
CA LYS A 212 2.28 26.31 6.23
C LYS A 212 3.13 25.44 5.32
N ILE A 213 4.45 25.52 5.49
CA ILE A 213 5.42 24.72 4.74
C ILE A 213 5.94 23.62 5.67
N SER A 214 5.69 22.38 5.28
CA SER A 214 6.04 21.18 6.04
C SER A 214 7.51 20.80 5.92
N SER A 215 8.04 20.82 4.69
CA SER A 215 9.46 20.56 4.41
C SER A 215 9.89 21.24 3.11
N TRP A 216 11.20 21.18 2.83
CA TRP A 216 11.77 21.50 1.51
C TRP A 216 12.26 20.23 0.84
N GLU A 217 11.99 20.04 -0.45
CA GLU A 217 12.38 18.82 -1.18
C GLU A 217 13.90 18.55 -1.17
N ASP A 218 14.74 19.57 -1.07
CA ASP A 218 16.20 19.43 -1.00
C ASP A 218 16.76 19.31 0.43
N LEU A 219 16.03 19.75 1.45
CA LEU A 219 16.47 19.68 2.85
C LEU A 219 15.78 18.59 3.66
N SER A 220 14.72 18.01 3.11
CA SER A 220 14.19 16.75 3.54
C SER A 220 15.18 15.67 3.14
N GLY A 221 16.16 15.44 4.02
CA GLY A 221 17.22 14.48 3.78
C GLY A 221 16.67 13.15 3.23
N SER A 222 17.42 12.56 2.30
CA SER A 222 17.23 11.26 1.65
C SER A 222 17.14 10.11 2.66
N THR A 223 16.15 10.18 3.53
CA THR A 223 16.00 9.31 4.69
C THR A 223 15.10 8.19 4.25
N THR A 224 15.68 6.99 4.14
CA THR A 224 14.90 5.77 4.00
C THR A 224 13.95 5.69 5.18
N THR A 225 12.67 5.98 4.95
CA THR A 225 11.66 5.86 6.02
C THR A 225 11.50 4.38 6.38
N PRO A 226 11.07 4.04 7.61
CA PRO A 226 10.79 2.65 7.98
C PRO A 226 9.84 1.96 7.00
N TYR A 227 8.88 2.71 6.45
CA TYR A 227 8.00 2.25 5.40
C TYR A 227 8.74 1.84 4.12
N MET A 228 9.60 2.71 3.57
CA MET A 228 10.39 2.38 2.36
C MET A 228 11.32 1.19 2.60
N PHE A 229 11.92 1.14 3.79
CA PHE A 229 12.78 0.02 4.19
C PHE A 229 12.01 -1.31 4.18
N LEU A 230 10.81 -1.36 4.75
CA LEU A 230 9.96 -2.56 4.76
C LEU A 230 9.55 -3.00 3.35
N LEU A 231 9.23 -2.05 2.45
CA LEU A 231 8.93 -2.38 1.06
C LEU A 231 10.15 -2.97 0.32
N LEU A 232 11.34 -2.37 0.50
CA LEU A 232 12.59 -2.90 -0.07
C LEU A 232 12.91 -4.28 0.48
N LEU A 233 12.73 -4.48 1.78
CA LEU A 233 12.96 -5.77 2.43
C LEU A 233 12.00 -6.83 1.87
N GLY A 234 10.73 -6.49 1.67
CA GLY A 234 9.76 -7.37 1.01
C GLY A 234 10.11 -7.68 -0.45
N ALA A 235 10.56 -6.68 -1.21
CA ALA A 235 11.00 -6.88 -2.59
C ALA A 235 12.22 -7.82 -2.67
N PHE A 236 13.22 -7.58 -1.82
CA PHE A 236 14.43 -8.40 -1.73
C PHE A 236 14.12 -9.82 -1.25
N GLN A 237 13.28 -9.96 -0.22
CA GLN A 237 12.82 -11.26 0.26
C GLN A 237 12.08 -12.05 -0.84
N GLY A 238 11.25 -11.38 -1.63
CA GLY A 238 10.61 -11.98 -2.81
C GLY A 238 11.64 -12.54 -3.79
N LEU A 239 12.68 -11.76 -4.14
CA LEU A 239 13.73 -12.22 -5.04
C LEU A 239 14.50 -13.42 -4.47
N LEU A 240 14.81 -13.43 -3.17
CA LEU A 240 15.43 -14.59 -2.51
C LEU A 240 14.54 -15.83 -2.59
N LEU A 241 13.22 -15.67 -2.43
CA LEU A 241 12.27 -16.77 -2.50
C LEU A 241 12.20 -17.44 -3.85
N ILE A 242 12.40 -16.68 -4.94
CA ILE A 242 12.48 -17.26 -6.28
C ILE A 242 13.61 -18.29 -6.33
N PHE A 243 14.79 -17.99 -5.77
CA PHE A 243 15.90 -18.95 -5.70
C PHE A 243 15.56 -20.14 -4.80
N SER A 244 14.96 -19.89 -3.64
CA SER A 244 14.58 -20.95 -2.69
C SER A 244 13.57 -21.94 -3.28
N ILE A 245 12.56 -21.46 -4.02
CA ILE A 245 11.52 -22.30 -4.63
C ILE A 245 12.12 -23.32 -5.60
N PHE A 246 13.13 -22.93 -6.39
CA PHE A 246 13.79 -23.83 -7.33
C PHE A 246 14.84 -24.74 -6.67
N GLY A 247 15.26 -24.44 -5.44
CA GLY A 247 16.15 -25.29 -4.63
C GLY A 247 15.44 -26.47 -3.94
N ILE A 248 14.11 -26.48 -3.90
CA ILE A 248 13.33 -27.57 -3.27
C ILE A 248 13.37 -28.81 -4.18
N GLN A 249 13.79 -29.96 -3.62
CA GLN A 249 13.72 -31.26 -4.32
C GLN A 249 12.26 -31.67 -4.55
N GLU A 250 11.97 -32.36 -5.66
CA GLU A 250 10.62 -32.85 -6.06
C GLU A 250 9.58 -31.73 -6.14
N ASN A 251 9.95 -30.62 -6.78
CA ASN A 251 9.09 -29.45 -6.85
C ASN A 251 8.08 -29.53 -8.01
N ASN A 252 6.86 -29.03 -7.80
CA ASN A 252 5.93 -28.82 -8.91
C ASN A 252 6.44 -27.65 -9.76
N ARG A 253 7.36 -27.94 -10.69
CA ARG A 253 8.09 -26.93 -11.46
C ARG A 253 7.15 -25.98 -12.20
N ARG A 254 6.01 -26.46 -12.69
CA ARG A 254 5.05 -25.64 -13.45
C ARG A 254 4.37 -24.62 -12.54
N ALA A 255 3.75 -25.06 -11.43
CA ALA A 255 3.13 -24.15 -10.46
C ALA A 255 4.15 -23.16 -9.88
N ASN A 256 5.35 -23.65 -9.57
CA ASN A 256 6.43 -22.85 -9.01
C ASN A 256 6.97 -21.79 -9.97
N VAL A 257 6.99 -22.04 -11.28
CA VAL A 257 7.29 -21.01 -12.28
C VAL A 257 6.25 -19.89 -12.26
N VAL A 258 4.96 -20.23 -12.21
CA VAL A 258 3.89 -19.22 -12.14
C VAL A 258 3.98 -18.41 -10.85
N LEU A 259 4.26 -19.07 -9.73
CA LEU A 259 4.50 -18.41 -8.44
C LEU A 259 5.72 -17.48 -8.49
N ALA A 260 6.84 -17.93 -9.09
CA ALA A 260 8.04 -17.12 -9.26
C ALA A 260 7.78 -15.88 -10.12
N VAL A 261 6.97 -16.01 -11.18
CA VAL A 261 6.56 -14.87 -12.02
C VAL A 261 5.71 -13.87 -11.23
N LEU A 262 4.74 -14.34 -10.43
CA LEU A 262 3.96 -13.48 -9.53
C LEU A 262 4.85 -12.71 -8.55
N ILE A 263 5.81 -13.42 -7.92
CA ILE A 263 6.75 -12.81 -6.97
C ILE A 263 7.64 -11.79 -7.68
N LEU A 264 8.14 -12.11 -8.89
CA LEU A 264 8.98 -11.20 -9.67
C LEU A 264 8.25 -9.89 -10.00
N PHE A 265 7.01 -9.97 -10.51
CA PHE A 265 6.19 -8.78 -10.77
C PHE A 265 5.95 -7.97 -9.49
N THR A 266 5.66 -8.64 -8.37
CA THR A 266 5.46 -7.98 -7.07
C THR A 266 6.73 -7.27 -6.60
N SER A 267 7.90 -7.93 -6.67
CA SER A 267 9.18 -7.36 -6.28
C SER A 267 9.56 -6.15 -7.13
N ILE A 268 9.37 -6.24 -8.46
CA ILE A 268 9.61 -5.12 -9.37
C ILE A 268 8.68 -3.95 -9.03
N ALA A 269 7.39 -4.22 -8.76
CA ALA A 269 6.42 -3.19 -8.42
C ALA A 269 6.74 -2.48 -7.09
N LEU A 270 7.18 -3.24 -6.08
CA LEU A 270 7.65 -2.71 -4.80
C LEU A 270 8.91 -1.85 -4.99
N MET A 271 9.89 -2.32 -5.77
CA MET A 271 11.09 -1.55 -6.10
C MET A 271 10.76 -0.26 -6.86
N SER A 272 9.86 -0.31 -7.85
CA SER A 272 9.43 0.88 -8.58
C SER A 272 8.72 1.88 -7.66
N ARG A 273 7.87 1.39 -6.74
CA ARG A 273 7.18 2.24 -5.76
C ARG A 273 8.18 2.94 -4.84
N VAL A 274 9.23 2.25 -4.42
CA VAL A 274 10.30 2.86 -3.61
C VAL A 274 11.13 3.85 -4.43
N ALA A 275 11.49 3.49 -5.67
CA ALA A 275 12.22 4.37 -6.57
C ALA A 275 11.50 5.71 -6.80
N MET A 276 10.17 5.70 -6.91
CA MET A 276 9.35 6.91 -7.02
C MET A 276 9.43 7.83 -5.79
N TYR A 277 9.87 7.34 -4.63
CA TYR A 277 10.06 8.18 -3.46
C TYR A 277 11.40 8.92 -3.46
N TYR A 278 12.36 8.48 -4.27
CA TYR A 278 13.61 9.18 -4.45
C TYR A 278 13.49 10.15 -5.61
N ARG A 279 13.54 11.45 -5.29
CA ARG A 279 13.41 12.53 -6.26
C ARG A 279 14.35 12.38 -7.44
N ASP A 280 15.64 12.18 -7.18
CA ASP A 280 16.65 12.10 -8.25
C ASP A 280 16.33 10.95 -9.22
N ILE A 281 15.85 9.82 -8.68
CA ILE A 281 15.42 8.68 -9.50
C ILE A 281 14.15 9.02 -10.28
N PHE A 282 13.17 9.66 -9.64
CA PHE A 282 11.93 10.07 -10.28
C PHE A 282 12.15 11.10 -11.39
N GLN A 283 13.03 12.09 -11.21
CA GLN A 283 13.35 13.08 -12.24
C GLN A 283 14.12 12.47 -13.42
N LEU A 284 15.06 11.55 -13.16
CA LEU A 284 15.79 10.85 -14.21
C LEU A 284 14.89 9.86 -14.98
N PHE A 285 13.97 9.19 -14.27
CA PHE A 285 13.16 8.10 -14.81
C PHE A 285 11.68 8.20 -14.36
N PRO A 286 10.93 9.25 -14.72
CA PRO A 286 9.58 9.49 -14.18
C PRO A 286 8.59 8.40 -14.59
N LYS A 287 8.82 7.78 -15.76
CA LYS A 287 8.01 6.68 -16.30
C LYS A 287 8.03 5.40 -15.45
N ILE A 288 8.93 5.28 -14.46
CA ILE A 288 8.88 4.21 -13.44
C ILE A 288 7.54 4.23 -12.70
N TYR A 289 6.88 5.40 -12.61
CA TYR A 289 5.51 5.55 -12.10
C TYR A 289 4.51 4.58 -12.74
N LEU A 290 4.67 4.27 -14.02
CA LEU A 290 3.73 3.44 -14.78
C LEU A 290 3.85 1.95 -14.47
N ILE A 291 4.98 1.49 -13.91
CA ILE A 291 5.26 0.05 -13.76
C ILE A 291 4.20 -0.66 -12.91
N PRO A 292 3.86 -0.20 -11.69
CA PRO A 292 2.78 -0.81 -10.90
C PRO A 292 1.41 -0.73 -11.59
N GLU A 293 1.16 0.37 -12.28
CA GLU A 293 -0.12 0.67 -12.95
C GLU A 293 -0.39 -0.22 -14.17
N MET A 294 0.67 -0.74 -14.80
CA MET A 294 0.58 -1.57 -16.02
C MET A 294 0.35 -3.06 -15.75
N ILE A 295 0.55 -3.51 -14.51
CA ILE A 295 0.53 -4.95 -14.17
C ILE A 295 -0.71 -5.37 -13.36
N LEU A 296 -1.67 -4.47 -13.16
CA LEU A 296 -2.86 -4.75 -12.33
C LEU A 296 -3.65 -5.97 -12.81
N LEU A 297 -3.86 -6.12 -14.13
CA LEU A 297 -4.66 -7.21 -14.69
C LEU A 297 -3.90 -8.55 -14.80
N ILE A 298 -2.62 -8.62 -14.43
CA ILE A 298 -1.86 -9.88 -14.52
C ILE A 298 -2.03 -10.76 -13.28
N TYR A 299 -2.21 -10.15 -12.11
CA TYR A 299 -2.19 -10.85 -10.82
C TYR A 299 -3.31 -11.89 -10.68
N GLY A 300 -4.56 -11.51 -10.96
CA GLY A 300 -5.72 -12.40 -10.87
C GLY A 300 -5.59 -13.66 -11.75
N PRO A 301 -5.34 -13.52 -13.06
CA PRO A 301 -5.09 -14.64 -13.97
C PRO A 301 -3.95 -15.55 -13.53
N LEU A 302 -2.78 -14.99 -13.20
CA LEU A 302 -1.63 -15.78 -12.78
C LEU A 302 -1.90 -16.53 -11.48
N PHE A 303 -2.56 -15.90 -10.50
CA PHE A 303 -2.90 -16.55 -9.24
C PHE A 303 -3.91 -17.71 -9.45
N PHE A 304 -4.88 -17.53 -10.34
CA PHE A 304 -5.79 -18.63 -10.70
C PHE A 304 -5.07 -19.77 -11.41
N ILE A 305 -4.15 -19.47 -12.32
CA ILE A 305 -3.33 -20.49 -13.00
C ILE A 305 -2.47 -21.23 -11.98
N TYR A 306 -1.87 -20.52 -11.03
CA TYR A 306 -1.10 -21.11 -9.94
C TYR A 306 -1.94 -22.09 -9.12
N ILE A 307 -3.13 -21.69 -8.67
CA ILE A 307 -4.05 -22.59 -7.95
C ILE A 307 -4.39 -23.82 -8.80
N LYS A 308 -4.75 -23.63 -10.07
CA LYS A 308 -5.11 -24.75 -10.96
C LYS A 308 -3.95 -25.73 -11.16
N GLN A 309 -2.72 -25.23 -11.33
CA GLN A 309 -1.53 -26.07 -11.47
C GLN A 309 -1.12 -26.77 -10.17
N LEU A 310 -1.58 -26.27 -9.01
CA LEU A 310 -1.34 -26.90 -7.72
C LEU A 310 -2.39 -27.99 -7.40
N THR A 311 -3.60 -27.90 -7.95
CA THR A 311 -4.74 -28.78 -7.59
C THR A 311 -5.26 -29.68 -8.71
N GLU A 312 -4.91 -29.45 -9.98
CA GLU A 312 -5.33 -30.28 -11.12
C GLU A 312 -4.16 -30.68 -12.03
N SER A 313 -4.33 -31.79 -12.75
CA SER A 313 -3.46 -32.16 -13.89
C SER A 313 -3.78 -31.29 -15.12
N GLU A 314 -2.81 -30.46 -15.50
CA GLU A 314 -2.67 -29.64 -16.72
C GLU A 314 -3.79 -28.64 -17.09
N SER A 315 -3.40 -27.36 -17.20
CA SER A 315 -4.17 -26.37 -17.95
C SER A 315 -3.67 -26.30 -19.40
N LYS A 316 -4.58 -26.39 -20.38
CA LYS A 316 -4.24 -26.28 -21.81
C LYS A 316 -3.61 -24.92 -22.12
N SER A 317 -2.51 -24.89 -22.88
CA SER A 317 -1.76 -23.67 -23.24
C SER A 317 -2.64 -22.57 -23.86
N LYS A 318 -3.60 -22.94 -24.72
CA LYS A 318 -4.52 -21.97 -25.36
C LYS A 318 -5.38 -21.22 -24.34
N GLU A 319 -5.83 -21.87 -23.26
CA GLU A 319 -6.64 -21.21 -22.23
C GLU A 319 -5.82 -20.19 -21.43
N ILE A 320 -4.52 -20.44 -21.23
CA ILE A 320 -3.62 -19.52 -20.53
C ILE A 320 -3.49 -18.23 -21.34
N PHE A 321 -3.30 -18.32 -22.65
CA PHE A 321 -3.18 -17.16 -23.53
C PHE A 321 -4.41 -16.23 -23.44
N PHE A 322 -5.63 -16.77 -23.57
CA PHE A 322 -6.86 -15.95 -23.51
C PHE A 322 -7.05 -15.24 -22.17
N ARG A 323 -6.57 -15.83 -21.06
CA ARG A 323 -6.65 -15.21 -19.72
C ARG A 323 -5.73 -14.01 -19.57
N LEU A 324 -4.64 -13.95 -20.34
CA LEU A 324 -3.63 -12.88 -20.30
C LEU A 324 -3.90 -11.75 -21.29
N ILE A 325 -4.89 -11.89 -22.20
CA ILE A 325 -5.26 -10.83 -23.15
C ILE A 325 -5.59 -9.50 -22.46
N PRO A 326 -6.38 -9.44 -21.36
CA PRO A 326 -6.67 -8.18 -20.69
C PRO A 326 -5.41 -7.45 -20.20
N PHE A 327 -4.41 -8.18 -19.71
CA PHE A 327 -3.11 -7.61 -19.34
C PHE A 327 -2.38 -7.05 -20.58
N GLY A 328 -2.38 -7.76 -21.71
CA GLY A 328 -1.83 -7.25 -22.96
C GLY A 328 -2.51 -5.94 -23.40
N ILE A 329 -3.83 -5.86 -23.31
CA ILE A 329 -4.60 -4.65 -23.63
C ILE A 329 -4.22 -3.50 -22.68
N GLN A 330 -4.10 -3.77 -21.38
CA GLN A 330 -3.65 -2.77 -20.40
C GLN A 330 -2.29 -2.21 -20.78
N VAL A 331 -1.29 -3.06 -21.05
CA VAL A 331 0.05 -2.63 -21.49
C VAL A 331 -0.03 -1.73 -22.72
N LEU A 332 -0.84 -2.10 -23.72
CA LEU A 332 -1.04 -1.28 -24.93
C LEU A 332 -1.66 0.09 -24.61
N CYS A 333 -2.60 0.17 -23.67
CA CYS A 333 -3.22 1.44 -23.26
C CYS A 333 -2.21 2.41 -22.61
N TYR A 334 -1.15 1.92 -21.98
CA TYR A 334 -0.11 2.75 -21.37
C TYR A 334 1.03 3.13 -22.33
N LEU A 335 1.18 2.46 -23.48
CA LEU A 335 2.25 2.76 -24.45
C LEU A 335 2.33 4.23 -24.89
N PRO A 336 1.21 4.95 -25.13
CA PRO A 336 1.28 6.37 -25.50
C PRO A 336 1.98 7.24 -24.45
N MET A 337 1.87 6.90 -23.16
CA MET A 337 2.52 7.65 -22.08
C MET A 337 4.05 7.47 -22.07
N PHE A 338 4.57 6.35 -22.60
CA PHE A 338 6.01 6.16 -22.76
C PHE A 338 6.60 7.01 -23.89
N ALA A 339 5.77 7.41 -24.86
CA ALA A 339 6.19 8.25 -25.98
C ALA A 339 6.32 9.74 -25.59
N LEU A 340 5.70 10.16 -24.48
CA LEU A 340 5.79 11.53 -23.97
C LEU A 340 7.23 11.87 -23.53
N SER A 341 7.56 13.16 -23.58
CA SER A 341 8.78 13.66 -22.94
C SER A 341 8.69 13.49 -21.42
N ASN A 342 9.84 13.41 -20.74
CA ASN A 342 9.87 13.25 -19.28
C ASN A 342 9.19 14.43 -18.58
N ASP A 343 9.47 15.66 -19.02
CA ASP A 343 8.90 16.89 -18.44
C ASP A 343 7.37 16.95 -18.62
N GLU A 344 6.88 16.62 -19.82
CA GLU A 344 5.43 16.59 -20.11
C GLU A 344 4.71 15.52 -19.28
N PHE A 345 5.30 14.34 -19.15
CA PHE A 345 4.75 13.25 -18.34
C PHE A 345 4.74 13.61 -16.86
N GLU A 346 5.85 14.13 -16.32
CA GLU A 346 5.96 14.55 -14.92
C GLU A 346 4.93 15.64 -14.59
N HIS A 347 4.84 16.67 -15.42
CA HIS A 347 3.85 17.73 -15.28
C HIS A 347 2.41 17.18 -15.31
N GLY A 348 2.10 16.27 -16.25
CA GLY A 348 0.78 15.67 -16.35
C GLY A 348 0.41 14.77 -15.17
N VAL A 349 1.38 14.06 -14.57
CA VAL A 349 1.18 13.23 -13.37
C VAL A 349 0.99 14.12 -12.14
N LEU A 350 1.86 15.11 -11.92
CA LEU A 350 1.80 16.01 -10.76
C LEU A 350 0.51 16.84 -10.73
N ASN A 351 0.01 17.26 -11.90
CA ASN A 351 -1.21 18.05 -12.04
C ASN A 351 -2.46 17.20 -12.29
N LEU A 352 -2.38 15.88 -12.06
CA LEU A 352 -3.51 14.96 -12.14
C LEU A 352 -4.23 14.96 -13.52
N HIS A 353 -3.58 15.38 -14.61
CA HIS A 353 -4.15 15.39 -15.95
C HIS A 353 -4.60 14.00 -16.40
N TYR A 354 -3.88 12.96 -15.97
CA TYR A 354 -4.17 11.57 -16.32
C TYR A 354 -5.03 10.84 -15.26
N SER A 355 -5.52 11.54 -14.24
CA SER A 355 -6.24 10.94 -13.11
C SER A 355 -7.47 10.16 -13.54
N LEU A 356 -8.27 10.67 -14.49
CA LEU A 356 -9.42 9.97 -15.03
C LEU A 356 -9.02 8.63 -15.67
N PHE A 357 -7.95 8.63 -16.46
CA PHE A 357 -7.45 7.43 -17.11
C PHE A 357 -7.00 6.38 -16.07
N PHE A 358 -6.16 6.78 -15.11
CA PHE A 358 -5.72 5.86 -14.05
C PHE A 358 -6.89 5.35 -13.20
N ASN A 359 -7.87 6.20 -12.90
CA ASN A 359 -9.06 5.80 -12.14
C ASN A 359 -9.94 4.79 -12.90
N ILE A 360 -10.12 4.96 -14.21
CA ILE A 360 -10.87 4.02 -15.06
C ILE A 360 -10.13 2.68 -15.13
N VAL A 361 -8.82 2.70 -15.46
CA VAL A 361 -8.02 1.48 -15.56
C VAL A 361 -7.94 0.77 -14.21
N GLY A 362 -7.75 1.51 -13.12
CA GLY A 362 -7.79 0.99 -11.76
C GLY A 362 -9.14 0.38 -11.40
N GLY A 363 -10.25 0.97 -11.85
CA GLY A 363 -11.60 0.48 -11.56
C GLY A 363 -11.90 -0.83 -12.31
N VAL A 364 -11.48 -0.89 -13.57
CA VAL A 364 -11.48 -2.14 -14.37
C VAL A 364 -10.58 -3.19 -13.70
N GLY A 365 -9.40 -2.78 -13.23
CA GLY A 365 -8.46 -3.57 -12.46
C GLY A 365 -9.09 -4.20 -11.22
N LEU A 366 -9.76 -3.40 -10.41
CA LEU A 366 -10.47 -3.84 -9.21
C LEU A 366 -11.58 -4.84 -9.53
N ALA A 367 -12.45 -4.53 -10.49
CA ALA A 367 -13.55 -5.43 -10.89
C ALA A 367 -13.03 -6.77 -11.44
N PHE A 368 -11.99 -6.72 -12.27
CA PHE A 368 -11.36 -7.92 -12.83
C PHE A 368 -10.67 -8.77 -11.75
N SER A 369 -9.99 -8.12 -10.80
CA SER A 369 -9.33 -8.79 -9.68
C SER A 369 -10.35 -9.43 -8.74
N ALA A 370 -11.47 -8.75 -8.47
CA ALA A 370 -12.60 -9.29 -7.71
C ALA A 370 -13.26 -10.49 -8.41
N TYR A 371 -13.42 -10.43 -9.74
CA TYR A 371 -13.89 -11.58 -10.54
C TYR A 371 -12.95 -12.79 -10.37
N TYR A 372 -11.63 -12.58 -10.48
CA TYR A 372 -10.66 -13.66 -10.30
C TYR A 372 -10.60 -14.18 -8.87
N TRP A 373 -10.72 -13.31 -7.86
CA TRP A 373 -10.86 -13.74 -6.47
C TRP A 373 -12.07 -14.65 -6.30
N TRP A 374 -13.25 -14.24 -6.78
CA TRP A 374 -14.46 -15.06 -6.70
C TRP A 374 -14.29 -16.40 -7.42
N LYS A 375 -13.70 -16.39 -8.62
CA LYS A 375 -13.39 -17.59 -9.40
C LYS A 375 -12.43 -18.54 -8.67
N CYS A 376 -11.38 -18.01 -8.03
CA CYS A 376 -10.47 -18.80 -7.20
C CYS A 376 -11.21 -19.41 -6.01
N LYS A 377 -12.09 -18.64 -5.35
CA LYS A 377 -12.84 -19.13 -4.18
C LYS A 377 -13.80 -20.25 -4.55
N LEU A 378 -14.53 -20.10 -5.65
CA LEU A 378 -15.40 -21.14 -6.19
C LEU A 378 -14.63 -22.42 -6.49
N PHE A 379 -13.47 -22.30 -7.13
CA PHE A 379 -12.62 -23.44 -7.46
C PHE A 379 -12.08 -24.14 -6.20
N LEU A 380 -11.57 -23.39 -5.23
CA LEU A 380 -11.07 -23.96 -3.96
C LEU A 380 -12.18 -24.66 -3.17
N ASN A 381 -13.39 -24.11 -3.14
CA ASN A 381 -14.53 -24.75 -2.49
C ASN A 381 -14.93 -26.06 -3.18
N TYR A 382 -14.90 -26.08 -4.51
CA TYR A 382 -15.14 -27.30 -5.29
C TYR A 382 -14.09 -28.37 -4.98
N GLN A 383 -12.81 -28.00 -4.99
CA GLN A 383 -11.72 -28.90 -4.67
C GLN A 383 -11.82 -29.44 -3.25
N HIS A 384 -12.07 -28.59 -2.25
CA HIS A 384 -12.28 -29.01 -0.86
C HIS A 384 -13.43 -30.02 -0.69
N GLN A 385 -14.47 -29.96 -1.52
CA GLN A 385 -15.58 -30.91 -1.47
C GLN A 385 -15.27 -32.24 -2.18
N HIS A 386 -14.41 -32.22 -3.20
CA HIS A 386 -14.14 -33.38 -4.07
C HIS A 386 -12.84 -34.11 -3.75
N SER A 387 -11.85 -33.45 -3.14
CA SER A 387 -10.59 -34.03 -2.71
C SER A 387 -10.81 -34.99 -1.53
N MET A 388 -10.41 -36.25 -1.68
CA MET A 388 -10.60 -37.29 -0.65
C MET A 388 -9.59 -37.14 0.50
N ASN A 389 -9.69 -36.09 1.33
CA ASN A 389 -8.93 -35.85 2.57
C ASN A 389 -7.50 -36.46 2.59
N ILE A 390 -6.68 -36.18 1.57
CA ILE A 390 -5.25 -36.42 1.65
C ILE A 390 -4.69 -35.24 2.46
N LEU A 391 -3.98 -35.51 3.57
CA LEU A 391 -3.51 -34.48 4.52
C LEU A 391 -2.66 -33.38 3.85
N SER A 392 -1.98 -33.70 2.74
CA SER A 392 -1.22 -32.74 1.93
C SER A 392 -2.13 -31.74 1.19
N GLU A 393 -3.28 -32.17 0.68
CA GLU A 393 -4.26 -31.31 0.01
C GLU A 393 -4.99 -30.38 0.99
N GLU A 394 -5.31 -30.88 2.19
CA GLU A 394 -5.94 -30.07 3.25
C GLU A 394 -5.04 -28.91 3.69
N ARG A 395 -3.72 -29.16 3.82
CA ARG A 395 -2.75 -28.11 4.16
C ARG A 395 -2.59 -27.07 3.05
N ASN A 396 -2.62 -27.50 1.79
CA ASN A 396 -2.60 -26.61 0.63
C ASN A 396 -3.83 -25.72 0.57
N ILE A 397 -5.02 -26.28 0.78
CA ILE A 397 -6.26 -25.51 0.79
C ILE A 397 -6.28 -24.48 1.93
N ASN A 398 -5.79 -24.84 3.12
CA ASN A 398 -5.68 -23.91 4.24
C ASN A 398 -4.71 -22.76 3.95
N TYR A 399 -3.53 -23.06 3.38
CA TYR A 399 -2.59 -22.04 2.91
C TYR A 399 -3.24 -21.12 1.87
N LEU A 400 -3.86 -21.69 0.84
CA LEU A 400 -4.52 -20.93 -0.24
C LEU A 400 -5.69 -20.09 0.29
N ASN A 401 -6.46 -20.59 1.25
CA ASN A 401 -7.51 -19.81 1.92
C ASN A 401 -6.93 -18.63 2.72
N GLY A 402 -5.76 -18.79 3.35
CA GLY A 402 -5.04 -17.69 4.00
C GLY A 402 -4.60 -16.62 2.99
N VAL A 403 -3.99 -17.02 1.87
CA VAL A 403 -3.62 -16.09 0.78
C VAL A 403 -4.86 -15.41 0.19
N MET A 404 -5.96 -16.14 0.03
CA MET A 404 -7.25 -15.61 -0.42
C MET A 404 -7.85 -14.58 0.53
N LEU A 405 -7.66 -14.73 1.84
CA LEU A 405 -8.07 -13.73 2.84
C LEU A 405 -7.27 -12.45 2.66
N VAL A 406 -5.95 -12.54 2.53
CA VAL A 406 -5.10 -11.37 2.30
C VAL A 406 -5.46 -10.68 0.98
N TYR A 407 -5.70 -11.45 -0.09
CA TYR A 407 -6.16 -10.91 -1.36
C TYR A 407 -7.52 -10.18 -1.21
N ALA A 408 -8.47 -10.75 -0.46
CA ALA A 408 -9.73 -10.07 -0.15
C ALA A 408 -9.50 -8.75 0.61
N THR A 409 -8.62 -8.74 1.61
CA THR A 409 -8.27 -7.52 2.36
C THR A 409 -7.71 -6.44 1.44
N CYS A 410 -6.81 -6.79 0.52
CA CYS A 410 -6.28 -5.85 -0.48
C CYS A 410 -7.40 -5.27 -1.36
N LEU A 411 -8.34 -6.11 -1.84
CA LEU A 411 -9.48 -5.65 -2.63
C LEU A 411 -10.42 -4.73 -1.85
N ILE A 412 -10.66 -5.02 -0.57
CA ILE A 412 -11.48 -4.17 0.30
C ILE A 412 -10.84 -2.80 0.49
N ILE A 413 -9.53 -2.75 0.78
CA ILE A 413 -8.80 -1.48 0.94
C ILE A 413 -8.84 -0.68 -0.37
N TRP A 414 -8.63 -1.33 -1.51
CA TRP A 414 -8.71 -0.67 -2.82
C TRP A 414 -10.13 -0.15 -3.11
N PHE A 415 -11.17 -0.92 -2.80
CA PHE A 415 -12.56 -0.47 -2.93
C PHE A 415 -12.88 0.72 -2.00
N LEU A 416 -12.35 0.73 -0.78
CA LEU A 416 -12.49 1.87 0.14
C LEU A 416 -11.88 3.16 -0.43
N MET A 417 -10.79 3.09 -1.20
CA MET A 417 -10.24 4.28 -1.88
C MET A 417 -11.25 4.90 -2.85
N TYR A 418 -11.99 4.08 -3.60
CA TYR A 418 -13.06 4.57 -4.48
C TYR A 418 -14.24 5.16 -3.69
N ILE A 419 -14.60 4.58 -2.55
CA ILE A 419 -15.63 5.15 -1.66
C ILE A 419 -15.20 6.51 -1.15
N VAL A 420 -13.96 6.64 -0.68
CA VAL A 420 -13.40 7.91 -0.19
C VAL A 420 -13.38 8.94 -1.31
N GLY A 421 -12.91 8.56 -2.51
CA GLY A 421 -12.91 9.44 -3.69
C GLY A 421 -14.32 9.91 -4.10
N ALA A 422 -15.30 9.00 -4.10
CA ALA A 422 -16.69 9.36 -4.38
C ALA A 422 -17.28 10.27 -3.29
N GLY A 423 -16.98 9.98 -2.01
CA GLY A 423 -17.38 10.83 -0.89
C GLY A 423 -16.80 12.24 -0.99
N ALA A 424 -15.54 12.38 -1.40
CA ALA A 424 -14.92 13.68 -1.63
C ALA A 424 -15.63 14.50 -2.71
N MET A 425 -16.07 13.87 -3.79
CA MET A 425 -16.88 14.54 -4.82
C MET A 425 -18.23 15.01 -4.28
N ILE A 426 -18.88 14.22 -3.40
CA ILE A 426 -20.19 14.54 -2.84
C ILE A 426 -20.11 15.64 -1.76
N PHE A 427 -19.12 15.56 -0.89
CA PHE A 427 -18.98 16.42 0.30
C PHE A 427 -17.97 17.56 0.13
N ASN A 428 -17.30 17.65 -1.02
CA ASN A 428 -16.34 18.70 -1.40
C ASN A 428 -15.20 18.90 -0.37
N TYR A 429 -14.64 17.79 0.13
CA TYR A 429 -13.43 17.79 0.97
C TYR A 429 -12.25 17.20 0.19
N ASP A 430 -11.02 17.48 0.63
CA ASP A 430 -9.81 16.92 0.05
C ASP A 430 -9.54 15.49 0.59
N PRO A 431 -9.62 14.44 -0.26
CA PRO A 431 -9.41 13.05 0.18
C PRO A 431 -7.94 12.63 0.22
N GLN A 432 -7.01 13.49 -0.21
CA GLN A 432 -5.67 13.06 -0.60
C GLN A 432 -4.93 12.34 0.54
N ASP A 433 -5.00 12.83 1.78
CA ASP A 433 -4.32 12.22 2.93
C ASP A 433 -4.86 10.82 3.25
N ILE A 434 -6.18 10.65 3.21
CA ILE A 434 -6.83 9.36 3.45
C ILE A 434 -6.47 8.37 2.33
N ILE A 435 -6.52 8.81 1.07
CA ILE A 435 -6.15 7.97 -0.09
C ILE A 435 -4.68 7.55 0.01
N ASN A 436 -3.77 8.47 0.36
CA ASN A 436 -2.35 8.15 0.55
C ASN A 436 -2.15 7.11 1.66
N MET A 437 -2.81 7.29 2.81
CA MET A 437 -2.74 6.35 3.93
C MET A 437 -3.24 4.94 3.53
N LEU A 438 -4.38 4.85 2.86
CA LEU A 438 -4.92 3.57 2.37
C LEU A 438 -3.98 2.93 1.34
N THR A 439 -3.41 3.73 0.43
CA THR A 439 -2.47 3.27 -0.59
C THR A 439 -1.21 2.72 0.06
N ASP A 440 -0.63 3.44 1.01
CA ASP A 440 0.59 3.01 1.70
C ASP A 440 0.33 1.75 2.55
N THR A 441 -0.87 1.63 3.15
CA THR A 441 -1.31 0.43 3.87
C THR A 441 -1.42 -0.78 2.93
N LEU A 442 -2.01 -0.61 1.74
CA LEU A 442 -2.13 -1.66 0.74
C LEU A 442 -0.75 -2.18 0.31
N TRP A 443 0.19 -1.28 0.00
CA TRP A 443 1.56 -1.65 -0.37
C TRP A 443 2.31 -2.36 0.75
N LEU A 444 2.09 -1.97 2.01
CA LEU A 444 2.68 -2.64 3.16
C LEU A 444 2.18 -4.08 3.29
N ILE A 445 0.87 -4.32 3.11
CA ILE A 445 0.30 -5.67 3.12
C ILE A 445 0.92 -6.52 2.00
N ILE A 446 1.04 -5.97 0.79
CA ILE A 446 1.68 -6.65 -0.35
C ILE A 446 3.13 -7.02 -0.03
N ALA A 447 3.91 -6.12 0.57
CA ALA A 447 5.27 -6.43 1.00
C ALA A 447 5.32 -7.56 2.04
N CYS A 448 4.38 -7.56 3.01
CA CYS A 448 4.27 -8.60 4.04
C CYS A 448 3.98 -10.00 3.47
N ILE A 449 3.27 -10.11 2.34
CA ILE A 449 2.96 -11.39 1.68
C ILE A 449 4.24 -12.16 1.34
N SER A 450 5.30 -11.47 0.90
CA SER A 450 6.58 -12.12 0.57
C SER A 450 7.16 -12.87 1.77
N PHE A 451 7.08 -12.32 2.99
CA PHE A 451 7.54 -12.98 4.21
C PHE A 451 6.67 -14.16 4.60
N ILE A 452 5.36 -14.01 4.50
CA ILE A 452 4.41 -15.10 4.79
C ILE A 452 4.68 -16.27 3.84
N MET A 453 4.82 -16.01 2.54
CA MET A 453 5.16 -17.04 1.57
C MET A 453 6.52 -17.67 1.85
N GLY A 454 7.51 -16.89 2.29
CA GLY A 454 8.81 -17.44 2.67
C GLY A 454 8.78 -18.35 3.87
N TYR A 455 8.00 -17.99 4.89
CA TYR A 455 7.74 -18.86 6.03
C TYR A 455 7.13 -20.20 5.60
N TYR A 456 6.11 -20.18 4.74
CA TYR A 456 5.48 -21.41 4.25
C TYR A 456 6.42 -22.24 3.35
N ALA A 457 7.21 -21.59 2.49
CA ALA A 457 8.18 -22.29 1.64
C ALA A 457 9.26 -23.01 2.46
N MET A 458 9.71 -22.44 3.58
CA MET A 458 10.75 -23.03 4.43
C MET A 458 10.22 -24.09 5.40
N ASN A 459 9.06 -23.82 6.03
CA ASN A 459 8.56 -24.68 7.11
C ASN A 459 7.56 -25.76 6.63
N GLN A 460 7.02 -25.62 5.41
CA GLN A 460 6.02 -26.55 4.86
C GLN A 460 6.28 -26.82 3.37
N PRO A 461 7.47 -27.32 2.98
CA PRO A 461 7.86 -27.47 1.58
C PRO A 461 6.96 -28.42 0.80
N GLU A 462 6.30 -29.38 1.46
CA GLU A 462 5.39 -30.33 0.78
C GLU A 462 4.17 -29.61 0.16
N ILE A 463 3.87 -28.37 0.57
CA ILE A 463 2.84 -27.54 -0.10
C ILE A 463 3.17 -27.31 -1.57
N LEU A 464 4.46 -27.25 -1.91
CA LEU A 464 4.97 -26.93 -3.24
C LEU A 464 5.23 -28.19 -4.11
N ARG A 465 4.89 -29.39 -3.62
CA ARG A 465 5.24 -30.70 -4.25
C ARG A 465 4.05 -31.48 -4.85
N VAL A 466 2.81 -31.13 -4.53
CA VAL A 466 1.64 -32.03 -4.62
C VAL A 466 1.27 -32.58 -6.02
N ALA A 467 1.57 -31.90 -7.13
CA ALA A 467 1.06 -32.35 -8.45
C ALA A 467 1.83 -33.54 -9.07
N GLU A 468 3.10 -33.76 -8.73
CA GLU A 468 3.89 -34.86 -9.33
C GLU A 468 3.65 -36.21 -8.66
N GLU A 469 3.34 -36.25 -7.36
CA GLU A 469 3.06 -37.51 -6.64
C GLU A 469 1.84 -38.25 -7.20
N GLU A 470 0.81 -37.52 -7.62
CA GLU A 470 -0.42 -38.13 -8.17
C GLU A 470 -0.22 -38.62 -9.61
N GLU A 471 0.59 -37.93 -10.42
CA GLU A 471 0.99 -38.41 -11.75
C GLU A 471 1.88 -39.66 -11.67
N LEU A 472 2.91 -39.65 -10.80
CA LEU A 472 3.73 -40.85 -10.58
C LEU A 472 2.88 -42.03 -10.15
N LYS A 473 1.92 -41.80 -9.25
CA LYS A 473 1.04 -42.85 -8.76
C LYS A 473 0.11 -43.39 -9.84
N LYS A 474 -0.48 -42.53 -10.67
CA LYS A 474 -1.30 -42.94 -11.83
C LYS A 474 -0.49 -43.69 -12.87
N ILE A 475 0.74 -43.27 -13.15
CA ILE A 475 1.64 -43.96 -14.09
C ILE A 475 1.98 -45.34 -13.55
N VAL A 476 2.36 -45.46 -12.27
CA VAL A 476 2.67 -46.74 -11.62
C VAL A 476 1.44 -47.65 -11.61
N GLU A 477 0.27 -47.16 -11.19
CA GLU A 477 -0.98 -47.92 -11.18
C GLU A 477 -1.38 -48.38 -12.58
N ALA A 478 -1.26 -47.53 -13.61
CA ALA A 478 -1.56 -47.89 -15.00
C ALA A 478 -0.55 -48.90 -15.59
N THR A 479 0.74 -48.77 -15.31
CA THR A 479 1.74 -49.78 -15.72
C THR A 479 1.50 -51.13 -15.05
N VAL A 480 1.05 -51.13 -13.80
CA VAL A 480 0.71 -52.35 -13.06
C VAL A 480 -0.59 -52.97 -13.60
N GLU A 481 -1.61 -52.18 -13.92
CA GLU A 481 -2.86 -52.68 -14.54
C GLU A 481 -2.62 -53.33 -15.90
N VAL A 482 -1.82 -52.71 -16.77
CA VAL A 482 -1.49 -53.26 -18.11
C VAL A 482 -0.68 -54.55 -18.01
N GLU A 483 0.27 -54.65 -17.07
CA GLU A 483 1.06 -55.86 -16.87
C GLU A 483 0.24 -57.01 -16.22
N VAL A 484 -0.83 -56.68 -15.49
CA VAL A 484 -1.76 -57.64 -14.89
C VAL A 484 -2.80 -58.14 -15.90
N GLU A 485 -3.32 -57.28 -16.79
CA GLU A 485 -4.28 -57.68 -17.83
C GLU A 485 -3.68 -58.66 -18.86
N GLU A 486 -2.41 -58.53 -19.23
CA GLU A 486 -1.74 -59.48 -20.14
C GLU A 486 -1.49 -60.86 -19.51
N LYS A 487 -1.49 -60.99 -18.16
CA LYS A 487 -1.21 -62.24 -17.43
C LYS A 487 -2.46 -62.91 -16.82
N ALA A 488 -3.62 -62.25 -16.82
CA ALA A 488 -4.86 -62.72 -16.18
C ALA A 488 -5.67 -63.77 -16.98
N GLN A 489 -5.19 -64.24 -18.14
CA GLN A 489 -5.92 -65.23 -18.96
C GLN A 489 -5.75 -66.70 -18.52
N GLN A 490 -5.08 -66.98 -17.40
CA GLN A 490 -5.01 -68.33 -16.82
C GLN A 490 -5.54 -68.31 -15.39
N GLY A 491 -6.70 -68.95 -15.16
CA GLY A 491 -7.30 -69.12 -13.84
C GLY A 491 -6.35 -69.77 -12.82
N LEU A 492 -6.74 -69.71 -11.53
CA LEU A 492 -5.95 -70.27 -10.44
C LEU A 492 -5.72 -71.78 -10.62
N THR A 493 -4.48 -72.23 -10.45
CA THR A 493 -4.17 -73.67 -10.36
C THR A 493 -4.67 -74.28 -9.05
N ASP A 494 -4.75 -75.61 -8.95
CA ASP A 494 -5.16 -76.29 -7.71
C ASP A 494 -4.25 -75.93 -6.52
N GLU A 495 -2.95 -75.76 -6.75
CA GLU A 495 -2.00 -75.29 -5.73
C GLU A 495 -2.28 -73.85 -5.27
N GLN A 496 -2.68 -72.97 -6.21
CA GLN A 496 -3.06 -71.59 -5.90
C GLN A 496 -4.41 -71.52 -5.18
N LEU A 497 -5.31 -72.47 -5.43
CA LEU A 497 -6.56 -72.61 -4.67
C LEU A 497 -6.29 -73.00 -3.21
N GLN A 498 -5.40 -73.97 -2.98
CA GLN A 498 -4.96 -74.34 -1.63
C GLN A 498 -4.25 -73.18 -0.92
N LEU A 499 -3.42 -72.42 -1.66
CA LEU A 499 -2.77 -71.23 -1.12
C LEU A 499 -3.78 -70.14 -0.74
N LYS A 500 -4.88 -69.99 -1.48
CA LYS A 500 -5.99 -69.08 -1.16
C LYS A 500 -6.63 -69.44 0.18
N GLU A 501 -6.93 -70.72 0.39
CA GLU A 501 -7.52 -71.21 1.64
C GLU A 501 -6.56 -70.98 2.83
N LYS A 502 -5.28 -71.32 2.65
CA LYS A 502 -4.24 -71.11 3.65
C LYS A 502 -4.05 -69.63 4.00
N LEU A 503 -4.06 -68.74 2.98
CA LEU A 503 -4.01 -67.29 3.19
C LEU A 503 -5.22 -66.80 3.99
N ALA A 504 -6.43 -67.26 3.69
CA ALA A 504 -7.63 -66.90 4.46
C ALA A 504 -7.52 -67.37 5.93
N GLN A 505 -7.01 -68.58 6.15
CA GLN A 505 -6.81 -69.13 7.49
C GLN A 505 -5.82 -68.29 8.30
N GLU A 506 -4.64 -68.00 7.74
CA GLU A 506 -3.61 -67.17 8.39
C GLU A 506 -4.12 -65.76 8.74
N MET A 507 -4.91 -65.16 7.84
CA MET A 507 -5.51 -63.85 8.10
C MET A 507 -6.54 -63.88 9.23
N ASN A 508 -7.32 -64.96 9.36
CA ASN A 508 -8.33 -65.08 10.41
C ASN A 508 -7.73 -65.50 11.76
N GLU A 509 -6.86 -66.49 11.78
CA GLU A 509 -6.30 -67.08 13.01
C GLU A 509 -5.20 -66.20 13.62
N HIS A 510 -4.22 -65.78 12.80
CA HIS A 510 -3.06 -65.02 13.26
C HIS A 510 -3.23 -63.50 13.13
N LYS A 511 -4.35 -63.04 12.57
CA LYS A 511 -4.70 -61.62 12.42
C LYS A 511 -3.54 -60.77 11.88
N LEU A 512 -2.83 -61.29 10.87
CA LEU A 512 -1.62 -60.67 10.32
C LEU A 512 -1.84 -59.21 9.88
N TYR A 513 -3.07 -58.87 9.49
CA TYR A 513 -3.49 -57.50 9.15
C TYR A 513 -3.27 -56.48 10.28
N THR A 514 -3.21 -56.88 11.55
CA THR A 514 -2.95 -55.98 12.69
C THR A 514 -1.52 -55.43 12.68
N ASN A 515 -0.58 -56.11 12.04
CA ASN A 515 0.77 -55.58 11.84
C ASN A 515 0.71 -54.45 10.80
N SER A 516 0.95 -53.23 11.26
CA SER A 516 0.86 -52.05 10.42
C SER A 516 1.99 -51.94 9.37
N ARG A 517 3.06 -52.71 9.55
CA ARG A 517 4.20 -52.78 8.63
C ARG A 517 4.13 -53.96 7.65
N LEU A 518 3.07 -54.78 7.72
CA LEU A 518 2.94 -55.98 6.89
C LEU A 518 3.10 -55.64 5.40
N THR A 519 4.11 -56.25 4.77
CA THR A 519 4.37 -56.13 3.33
C THR A 519 4.05 -57.42 2.58
N LEU A 520 3.88 -57.32 1.26
CA LEU A 520 3.63 -58.49 0.41
C LEU A 520 4.78 -59.53 0.45
N PRO A 521 6.08 -59.14 0.45
CA PRO A 521 7.18 -60.09 0.67
C PRO A 521 7.14 -60.77 2.03
N GLU A 522 6.82 -60.04 3.11
CA GLU A 522 6.67 -60.62 4.45
C GLU A 522 5.55 -61.65 4.50
N LEU A 523 4.41 -61.35 3.86
CA LEU A 523 3.28 -62.28 3.77
C LEU A 523 3.64 -63.56 2.98
N ALA A 524 4.38 -63.43 1.88
CA ALA A 524 4.88 -64.56 1.11
C ALA A 524 5.86 -65.44 1.91
N HIS A 525 6.74 -64.80 2.68
CA HIS A 525 7.65 -65.49 3.58
C HIS A 525 6.88 -66.27 4.68
N HIS A 526 5.87 -65.66 5.30
CA HIS A 526 5.02 -66.32 6.29
C HIS A 526 4.30 -67.56 5.73
N LEU A 527 3.79 -67.47 4.50
CA LEU A 527 3.07 -68.56 3.84
C LEU A 527 3.98 -69.60 3.19
N LYS A 528 5.30 -69.37 3.19
CA LYS A 528 6.35 -70.18 2.54
C LYS A 528 6.11 -70.36 1.04
N THR A 529 5.85 -69.25 0.36
CA THR A 529 5.58 -69.22 -1.09
C THR A 529 6.24 -68.00 -1.75
N SER A 530 6.09 -67.85 -3.07
CA SER A 530 6.62 -66.70 -3.80
C SER A 530 5.71 -65.47 -3.67
N THR A 531 6.31 -64.27 -3.73
CA THR A 531 5.58 -63.00 -3.78
C THR A 531 4.65 -62.92 -5.00
N HIS A 532 5.08 -63.53 -6.11
CA HIS A 532 4.29 -63.65 -7.33
C HIS A 532 3.00 -64.44 -7.09
N ASP A 533 3.08 -65.62 -6.46
CA ASP A 533 1.91 -66.47 -6.22
C ASP A 533 0.94 -65.85 -5.22
N ILE A 534 1.42 -65.17 -4.18
CA ILE A 534 0.53 -64.41 -3.28
C ILE A 534 -0.16 -63.28 -4.01
N SER A 535 0.58 -62.50 -4.81
CA SER A 535 -0.01 -61.41 -5.59
C SER A 535 -1.07 -61.93 -6.55
N LYS A 536 -0.80 -63.06 -7.22
CA LYS A 536 -1.73 -63.70 -8.14
C LYS A 536 -2.97 -64.23 -7.42
N VAL A 537 -2.81 -64.91 -6.29
CA VAL A 537 -3.95 -65.37 -5.47
C VAL A 537 -4.80 -64.21 -4.96
N ILE A 538 -4.19 -63.09 -4.56
CA ILE A 538 -4.90 -61.90 -4.11
C ILE A 538 -5.67 -61.24 -5.26
N ASN A 539 -5.00 -60.98 -6.38
CA ASN A 539 -5.62 -60.34 -7.55
C ASN A 539 -6.68 -61.24 -8.20
N ASP A 540 -6.34 -62.48 -8.55
CA ASP A 540 -7.24 -63.35 -9.30
C ASP A 540 -8.28 -64.02 -8.39
N GLY A 541 -7.88 -64.37 -7.16
CA GLY A 541 -8.73 -65.06 -6.21
C GLY A 541 -9.66 -64.16 -5.40
N TYR A 542 -9.22 -62.96 -5.04
CA TYR A 542 -10.02 -62.01 -4.26
C TYR A 542 -10.43 -60.76 -5.03
N GLN A 543 -9.95 -60.58 -6.26
CA GLN A 543 -10.27 -59.41 -7.10
C GLN A 543 -9.95 -58.10 -6.38
N LYS A 544 -8.83 -58.09 -5.64
CA LYS A 544 -8.32 -56.95 -4.85
C LYS A 544 -6.80 -56.91 -5.02
N ASN A 545 -6.18 -55.72 -4.95
CA ASN A 545 -4.74 -55.64 -4.75
C ASN A 545 -4.38 -55.93 -3.28
N PHE A 546 -3.09 -56.12 -2.98
CA PHE A 546 -2.60 -56.42 -1.61
C PHE A 546 -3.11 -55.43 -0.56
N TYR A 547 -3.06 -54.13 -0.83
CA TYR A 547 -3.47 -53.11 0.14
C TYR A 547 -4.97 -53.17 0.40
N ASP A 548 -5.80 -53.32 -0.63
CA ASP A 548 -7.24 -53.45 -0.51
C ASP A 548 -7.64 -54.74 0.19
N PHE A 549 -6.91 -55.83 -0.07
CA PHE A 549 -7.09 -57.11 0.61
C PHE A 549 -6.84 -56.97 2.12
N ILE A 550 -5.67 -56.48 2.53
CA ILE A 550 -5.33 -56.27 3.95
C ILE A 550 -6.30 -55.29 4.60
N ASN A 551 -6.57 -54.16 3.95
CA ASN A 551 -7.46 -53.14 4.50
C ASN A 551 -8.90 -53.67 4.67
N GLY A 552 -9.38 -54.55 3.79
CA GLY A 552 -10.67 -55.22 3.98
C GLY A 552 -10.78 -55.93 5.33
N TYR A 553 -9.74 -56.69 5.71
CA TYR A 553 -9.67 -57.32 7.03
C TYR A 553 -9.59 -56.31 8.17
N ARG A 554 -8.74 -55.28 8.04
CA ARG A 554 -8.62 -54.22 9.07
C ARG A 554 -9.94 -53.49 9.31
N ILE A 555 -10.68 -53.16 8.25
CA ILE A 555 -11.98 -52.48 8.36
C ILE A 555 -13.02 -53.37 9.03
N ASN A 556 -13.06 -54.66 8.71
CA ASN A 556 -13.98 -55.59 9.36
C ASN A 556 -13.65 -55.75 10.85
N ALA A 557 -12.37 -55.91 11.19
CA ALA A 557 -11.91 -55.98 12.58
C ALA A 557 -12.21 -54.67 13.34
N PHE A 558 -12.05 -53.51 12.70
CA PHE A 558 -12.36 -52.22 13.30
C PHE A 558 -13.86 -52.08 13.62
N ILE A 559 -14.73 -52.54 12.72
CA ILE A 559 -16.18 -52.53 12.96
C ILE A 559 -16.54 -53.41 14.15
N GLU A 560 -15.91 -54.57 14.27
CA GLU A 560 -16.09 -55.47 15.41
C GLU A 560 -15.60 -54.84 16.72
N GLU A 561 -14.42 -54.23 16.73
CA GLU A 561 -13.84 -53.57 17.90
C GLU A 561 -14.71 -52.40 18.40
N VAL A 562 -15.19 -51.56 17.48
CA VAL A 562 -16.09 -50.43 17.79
C VAL A 562 -17.45 -50.90 18.32
N ASN A 563 -18.01 -51.98 17.77
CA ASN A 563 -19.29 -52.53 18.25
C ASN A 563 -19.17 -53.18 19.63
N ASN A 564 -17.98 -53.67 19.98
CA ASN A 564 -17.69 -54.30 21.28
C ASN A 564 -17.29 -53.29 22.36
N ASP A 565 -16.81 -52.10 21.99
CA ASP A 565 -16.55 -50.98 22.92
C ASP A 565 -17.85 -50.29 23.35
N LYS A 566 -18.59 -50.95 24.24
CA LYS A 566 -19.85 -50.43 24.81
C LYS A 566 -19.67 -49.21 25.71
N GLN A 567 -18.47 -48.96 26.21
CA GLN A 567 -18.16 -47.84 27.10
C GLN A 567 -17.56 -46.62 26.38
N GLN A 568 -17.28 -46.74 25.07
CA GLN A 568 -16.67 -45.69 24.22
C GLN A 568 -15.36 -45.18 24.82
N GLU A 569 -14.53 -46.08 25.33
CA GLU A 569 -13.24 -45.73 25.95
C GLU A 569 -12.23 -45.23 24.91
N LEU A 570 -12.39 -45.62 23.65
CA LEU A 570 -11.50 -45.24 22.56
C LEU A 570 -12.21 -44.42 21.48
N THR A 571 -11.46 -43.47 20.90
CA THR A 571 -11.90 -42.78 19.69
C THR A 571 -11.84 -43.74 18.49
N TYR A 572 -12.59 -43.46 17.41
CA TYR A 572 -12.46 -44.23 16.15
C TYR A 572 -11.02 -44.28 15.63
N LEU A 573 -10.22 -43.24 15.88
CA LEU A 573 -8.82 -43.26 15.50
C LEU A 573 -7.99 -44.24 16.37
N GLY A 574 -8.32 -44.37 17.65
CA GLY A 574 -7.71 -45.35 18.55
C GLY A 574 -7.95 -46.79 18.08
N HIS A 575 -9.20 -47.15 17.80
CA HIS A 575 -9.51 -48.47 17.23
C HIS A 575 -8.87 -48.70 15.86
N ALA A 576 -8.81 -47.67 15.01
CA ALA A 576 -8.14 -47.79 13.71
C ALA A 576 -6.66 -48.17 13.85
N TYR A 577 -5.97 -47.63 14.86
CA TYR A 577 -4.57 -47.98 15.14
C TYR A 577 -4.43 -49.40 15.70
N ASN A 578 -5.36 -49.85 16.55
CA ASN A 578 -5.35 -51.22 17.09
C ASN A 578 -5.48 -52.29 16.00
N VAL A 579 -6.22 -52.01 14.92
CA VAL A 579 -6.35 -52.93 13.78
C VAL A 579 -5.25 -52.78 12.72
N GLY A 580 -4.21 -52.00 13.00
CA GLY A 580 -3.01 -51.93 12.16
C GLY A 580 -2.99 -50.81 11.11
N PHE A 581 -3.86 -49.80 11.18
CA PHE A 581 -3.65 -48.59 10.38
C PHE A 581 -2.50 -47.74 10.96
N ASN A 582 -1.67 -47.16 10.10
CA ASN A 582 -0.59 -46.24 10.52
C ASN A 582 -0.97 -44.76 10.45
N SER A 583 -2.12 -44.42 9.85
CA SER A 583 -2.57 -43.04 9.74
C SER A 583 -4.09 -42.94 9.62
N LYS A 584 -4.63 -41.83 10.13
CA LYS A 584 -6.05 -41.44 10.00
C LYS A 584 -6.51 -41.42 8.53
N THR A 585 -5.66 -40.95 7.62
CA THR A 585 -5.97 -40.84 6.19
C THR A 585 -6.09 -42.21 5.53
N ALA A 586 -5.16 -43.13 5.81
CA ALA A 586 -5.21 -44.49 5.28
C ALA A 586 -6.48 -45.22 5.75
N PHE A 587 -6.82 -45.08 7.03
CA PHE A 587 -8.05 -45.62 7.62
C PHE A 587 -9.31 -45.07 6.95
N ASN A 588 -9.47 -43.74 6.88
CA ASN A 588 -10.67 -43.13 6.32
C ASN A 588 -10.88 -43.49 4.84
N ARG A 589 -9.80 -43.54 4.06
CA ARG A 589 -9.85 -43.93 2.64
C ARG A 589 -10.28 -45.39 2.49
N ALA A 590 -9.67 -46.29 3.25
CA ALA A 590 -10.02 -47.71 3.25
C ALA A 590 -11.47 -47.95 3.68
N PHE A 591 -11.92 -47.29 4.75
CA PHE A 591 -13.28 -47.44 5.28
C PHE A 591 -14.33 -46.97 4.26
N LYS A 592 -14.12 -45.79 3.66
CA LYS A 592 -15.04 -45.24 2.66
C LYS A 592 -15.05 -46.07 1.37
N LYS A 593 -13.90 -46.61 0.95
CA LYS A 593 -13.82 -47.49 -0.21
C LYS A 593 -14.60 -48.80 0.02
N GLU A 594 -14.44 -49.43 1.19
CA GLU A 594 -15.06 -50.72 1.49
C GLU A 594 -16.55 -50.60 1.86
N LYS A 595 -16.97 -49.53 2.54
CA LYS A 595 -18.36 -49.36 3.06
C LYS A 595 -19.17 -48.26 2.37
N LEU A 596 -18.57 -47.55 1.40
CA LEU A 596 -19.18 -46.43 0.66
C LEU A 596 -19.68 -45.27 1.56
N LYS A 597 -19.26 -45.24 2.82
CA LYS A 597 -19.65 -44.27 3.85
C LYS A 597 -18.45 -43.92 4.72
N THR A 598 -18.44 -42.75 5.35
CA THR A 598 -17.44 -42.46 6.39
C THR A 598 -17.73 -43.25 7.67
N PRO A 599 -16.73 -43.49 8.55
CA PRO A 599 -16.97 -44.17 9.83
C PRO A 599 -18.10 -43.53 10.63
N THR A 600 -18.11 -42.20 10.74
CA THR A 600 -19.16 -41.44 11.43
C THR A 600 -20.55 -41.69 10.83
N GLN A 601 -20.66 -41.68 9.50
CA GLN A 601 -21.93 -41.95 8.80
C GLN A 601 -22.40 -43.40 8.97
N TYR A 602 -21.46 -44.34 9.05
CA TYR A 602 -21.74 -45.76 9.20
C TYR A 602 -22.32 -46.08 10.59
N PHE A 603 -21.73 -45.53 11.65
CA PHE A 603 -22.19 -45.75 13.03
C PHE A 603 -23.26 -44.76 13.50
N SER A 604 -23.48 -43.64 12.82
CA SER A 604 -24.63 -42.76 13.12
C SER A 604 -25.95 -43.40 12.69
N ALA A 605 -25.95 -44.18 11.60
CA ALA A 605 -27.14 -44.84 11.07
C ALA A 605 -27.62 -46.04 11.91
N SER A 606 -26.77 -46.62 12.75
CA SER A 606 -27.14 -47.75 13.63
C SER A 606 -27.80 -47.32 14.94
N LYS A 607 -27.76 -46.02 15.31
CA LYS A 607 -28.45 -45.47 16.50
C LYS A 607 -29.92 -45.11 16.28
N SER A 608 -30.42 -45.16 15.05
CA SER A 608 -31.80 -44.76 14.69
C SER A 608 -32.77 -45.91 14.48
N LEU A 609 -32.38 -47.16 14.78
CA LEU A 609 -33.22 -48.36 14.61
C LEU A 609 -33.31 -49.23 15.89
N VAL A 610 -33.10 -48.64 17.08
CA VAL A 610 -33.38 -49.27 18.38
C VAL A 610 -34.42 -48.48 19.14
#